data_AF-A0A821JVC5-F1
#
_entry.id   AF-A0A821JVC5-F1
#
_cell.length_a   1.000
_cell.length_b   1.000
_cell.length_c   1.000
_cell.angle_alpha   90.00
_cell.angle_beta   90.00
_cell.angle_gamma   90.00
#
_symmetry.space_group_name_H-M   'P 1'
#
loop_
_entity.id
_entity.type
_entity.pdbx_description
1 polymer ?
#
loop_
_entity_poly.entity_id
_entity_poly.type
_entity_poly.pdbx_seq_one_letter_code
_entity_poly.pdbx_strand_id
1 'polypeptide(L)' 'MPPHILKLKIGVIVMLLRNLDVNQGLCNGIRLIVRRLQNHTIDCEVATGSNKGNRVLIPRITLAPSDPFLPFKLRRH' A
#
# COMPACT_ATOMS: atom_id res chain seq x y z
N MET A 1 -16.88 6.99 5.71
CA MET A 1 -16.17 6.60 4.47
C MET A 1 -17.08 5.70 3.66
N PRO A 2 -17.18 5.88 2.34
CA PRO A 2 -17.94 4.96 1.50
C PRO A 2 -17.36 3.53 1.59
N PRO A 3 -18.18 2.48 1.37
CA PRO A 3 -17.70 1.11 1.25
C PRO A 3 -16.63 1.05 0.16
N HIS A 4 -15.48 0.48 0.47
CA HIS A 4 -14.39 0.34 -0.47
C HIS A 4 -13.78 -1.05 -0.28
N ILE A 5 -13.77 -1.84 -1.35
CA ILE A 5 -13.22 -3.19 -1.36
C ILE A 5 -12.09 -3.18 -2.38
N LEU A 6 -10.87 -3.35 -1.91
CA LEU A 6 -9.72 -3.53 -2.79
C LEU A 6 -9.56 -5.02 -3.09
N LYS A 7 -9.93 -5.44 -4.31
CA LYS A 7 -9.70 -6.80 -4.81
C LYS A 7 -8.39 -6.82 -5.60
N LEU A 8 -7.46 -7.68 -5.18
CA LEU A 8 -6.15 -7.84 -5.83
C LEU A 8 -6.00 -9.26 -6.34
N LYS A 9 -5.17 -9.42 -7.38
CA LYS A 9 -4.77 -10.72 -7.93
C LYS A 9 -3.25 -10.77 -8.05
N ILE A 10 -2.67 -11.95 -7.91
CA ILE A 10 -1.24 -12.16 -8.17
C ILE A 10 -0.92 -11.84 -9.63
N GLY A 11 0.19 -11.14 -9.87
CA GLY A 11 0.70 -10.73 -11.18
C GLY A 11 0.21 -9.37 -11.67
N VAL A 12 -0.76 -8.74 -11.00
CA VAL A 12 -1.24 -7.41 -11.40
C VAL A 12 -0.28 -6.31 -10.95
N ILE A 13 -0.25 -5.21 -11.71
CA ILE A 13 0.47 -4.00 -11.32
C ILE A 13 -0.44 -3.14 -10.46
N VAL A 14 0.04 -2.75 -9.29
CA VAL A 14 -0.60 -1.79 -8.37
C VAL A 14 0.28 -0.57 -8.21
N MET A 15 -0.29 0.55 -7.76
CA MET A 15 0.44 1.78 -7.52
C MET A 15 0.31 2.19 -6.05
N LEU A 16 1.41 2.62 -5.43
CA LEU A 16 1.36 3.24 -4.12
C LEU A 16 0.70 4.61 -4.22
N LEU A 17 -0.28 4.89 -3.36
CA LEU A 17 -1.00 6.17 -3.31
C LEU A 17 -0.48 7.13 -2.25
N ARG A 18 0.56 6.73 -1.50
CA ARG A 18 1.16 7.50 -0.42
C ARG A 18 2.60 7.06 -0.18
N ASN A 19 3.37 7.92 0.45
CA ASN A 19 4.74 7.61 0.85
C ASN A 19 4.73 6.63 2.03
N LEU A 20 5.52 5.55 1.92
CA LEU A 20 5.72 4.56 2.98
C LEU A 20 7.14 4.65 3.54
N ASP A 21 8.12 4.65 2.65
CA ASP A 21 9.54 4.83 2.99
C ASP A 21 10.23 5.51 1.82
N VAL A 22 10.43 6.83 1.93
CA VAL A 22 11.04 7.61 0.84
C VAL A 22 12.51 7.23 0.64
N ASN A 23 13.21 6.85 1.72
CA ASN A 23 14.63 6.48 1.66
C ASN A 23 14.84 5.16 0.88
N GLN A 24 13.90 4.22 1.03
CA GLN A 24 13.90 2.97 0.25
C GLN A 24 13.20 3.11 -1.11
N GLY A 25 12.81 4.32 -1.50
CA GLY A 25 12.10 4.55 -2.76
C GLY A 25 10.76 3.82 -2.79
N LEU A 26 9.99 3.86 -1.70
CA LEU A 26 8.59 3.45 -1.61
C LEU A 26 7.72 4.70 -1.44
N CYS A 27 7.73 5.54 -2.47
CA CYS A 27 6.97 6.77 -2.54
C CYS A 27 5.69 6.62 -3.39
N ASN A 28 4.82 7.63 -3.28
CA ASN A 28 3.62 7.75 -4.07
C ASN A 28 3.94 7.69 -5.58
N GLY A 29 3.12 6.98 -6.36
CA GLY A 29 3.28 6.84 -7.81
C GLY A 29 4.12 5.63 -8.25
N ILE A 30 4.84 4.97 -7.34
CA ILE A 30 5.62 3.77 -7.69
C ILE A 30 4.69 2.60 -8.02
N ARG A 31 5.04 1.91 -9.11
CA ARG A 31 4.34 0.72 -9.58
C ARG A 31 4.99 -0.53 -9.03
N LEU A 32 4.17 -1.42 -8.51
CA LEU A 32 4.57 -2.69 -7.90
C LEU A 32 3.83 -3.84 -8.58
N ILE A 33 4.47 -4.98 -8.76
CA ILE A 33 3.84 -6.23 -9.22
C ILE A 33 3.49 -7.06 -7.99
N VAL A 34 2.24 -7.47 -7.85
CA VAL A 34 1.81 -8.36 -6.76
C VAL A 34 2.37 -9.75 -6.99
N ARG A 35 3.12 -10.29 -6.04
CA ARG A 35 3.71 -11.62 -6.12
C ARG A 35 3.01 -12.61 -5.18
N ARG A 36 2.65 -12.18 -3.97
CA ARG A 36 1.85 -12.98 -3.02
C ARG A 36 0.92 -12.09 -2.18
N LEU A 37 -0.24 -12.63 -1.82
CA LEU A 37 -1.19 -12.01 -0.90
C LEU A 37 -1.18 -12.79 0.41
N GLN A 38 -0.87 -12.11 1.51
CA GLN A 38 -0.90 -12.67 2.87
C GLN A 38 -2.01 -11.98 3.68
N ASN A 39 -2.27 -12.47 4.89
CA ASN A 39 -3.36 -11.96 5.72
C ASN A 39 -3.23 -10.45 6.05
N HIS A 40 -2.00 -9.99 6.32
CA HIS A 40 -1.71 -8.63 6.78
C HIS A 40 -0.72 -7.87 5.89
N THR A 41 -0.19 -8.52 4.86
CA THR A 41 0.90 -8.01 4.02
C THR A 41 0.68 -8.42 2.57
N ILE A 42 1.19 -7.60 1.66
CA ILE A 42 1.22 -7.85 0.23
C ILE A 42 2.69 -7.91 -0.17
N ASP A 43 3.12 -9.07 -0.66
CA ASP A 43 4.46 -9.26 -1.23
C ASP A 43 4.44 -8.73 -2.66
N CYS A 44 5.26 -7.72 -2.88
CA CYS A 44 5.32 -6.93 -4.09
C CYS A 44 6.75 -6.89 -4.62
N GLU A 45 6.88 -6.71 -5.93
CA GLU A 45 8.15 -6.44 -6.59
C GLU A 45 8.10 -5.07 -7.26
N VAL A 46 9.14 -4.26 -7.13
CA VAL A 46 9.19 -2.94 -7.75
C VAL A 46 9.26 -3.08 -9.28
N ALA A 47 8.29 -2.51 -9.99
CA ALA A 47 8.19 -2.65 -11.45
C ALA A 47 9.02 -1.59 -12.20
N THR A 48 9.25 -0.43 -11.57
CA THR A 48 9.77 0.77 -12.22
C THR A 48 10.69 1.56 -11.27
N GLY A 49 11.64 2.32 -11.83
CA GLY A 49 12.56 3.16 -11.07
C GLY A 49 13.86 2.45 -10.67
N SER A 50 14.69 3.12 -9.89
CA SER A 50 16.04 2.66 -9.53
C SER A 50 16.07 1.36 -8.73
N ASN A 51 14.98 1.07 -8.01
CA ASN A 51 14.83 -0.13 -7.17
C ASN A 51 14.11 -1.28 -7.90
N LYS A 52 13.99 -1.25 -9.22
CA LYS A 52 13.28 -2.27 -10.01
C LYS A 52 13.83 -3.67 -9.71
N GLY A 53 12.91 -4.63 -9.53
CA GLY A 53 13.23 -6.02 -9.19
C GLY A 53 13.34 -6.29 -7.68
N ASN A 54 13.44 -5.25 -6.84
CA ASN A 54 13.48 -5.45 -5.40
C ASN A 54 12.14 -5.95 -4.85
N ARG A 55 12.21 -6.92 -3.93
CA ARG A 55 11.05 -7.45 -3.19
C ARG A 55 10.76 -6.59 -1.98
N VAL A 56 9.49 -6.20 -1.82
CA VAL A 56 9.01 -5.36 -0.72
C VAL A 56 7.72 -5.93 -0.15
N LEU A 57 7.61 -5.90 1.18
CA LEU A 57 6.40 -6.29 1.89
C LEU A 57 5.61 -5.03 2.25
N ILE A 58 4.44 -4.88 1.65
CA ILE A 58 3.56 -3.75 1.93
C ILE A 58 2.54 -4.17 3.01
N PRO A 59 2.54 -3.57 4.20
CA PRO A 59 1.52 -3.87 5.20
C PRO A 59 0.14 -3.41 4.71
N ARG A 60 -0.91 -4.09 5.15
CA ARG A 60 -2.28 -3.57 5.05
C ARG A 60 -2.40 -2.40 6.01
N ILE A 61 -2.57 -1.21 5.47
CA ILE A 61 -2.58 0.00 6.28
C ILE A 61 -4.00 0.45 6.52
N THR A 62 -4.36 0.47 7.81
CA THR A 62 -5.59 1.11 8.26
C THR A 62 -5.50 2.61 8.04
N LEU A 63 -6.51 3.17 7.37
CA LEU A 63 -6.67 4.62 7.27
C LEU A 63 -7.55 5.09 8.40
N ALA A 64 -7.00 5.96 9.23
CA ALA A 64 -7.72 6.62 10.31
C ALA A 64 -7.39 8.12 10.26
N PRO A 65 -8.31 9.01 10.63
CA PRO A 65 -8.02 10.41 10.78
C PRO A 65 -7.03 10.62 11.94
N SER A 66 -6.08 11.52 11.73
CA SER A 66 -5.06 11.87 12.73
C SER A 66 -5.51 12.97 13.69
N ASP A 67 -6.63 13.65 13.39
CA ASP A 67 -7.15 14.75 14.19
C ASP A 67 -7.74 14.24 15.52
N PRO A 68 -7.20 14.67 16.67
CA PRO A 68 -7.66 14.25 17.98
C PRO A 68 -8.99 14.88 18.40
N PHE A 69 -9.43 15.97 17.76
CA PHE A 69 -10.64 16.71 18.13
C PHE A 69 -11.90 16.22 17.42
N LEU A 70 -11.80 15.17 16.59
CA LEU A 70 -12.97 14.59 15.96
C LEU A 70 -13.86 13.91 17.00
N PRO A 71 -15.20 14.13 16.96
CA PRO A 71 -16.13 13.53 17.92
C PRO A 71 -16.18 12.00 17.84
N PHE A 72 -15.69 11.40 16.75
CA PHE A 72 -15.45 9.97 16.60
C PHE A 72 -14.38 9.70 15.53
N LYS A 73 -13.66 8.58 15.66
CA LYS A 73 -12.60 8.18 14.70
C LYS A 73 -13.13 7.19 13.68
N LEU A 74 -13.19 7.60 12.42
CA LEU A 74 -13.50 6.70 11.31
C LEU A 74 -12.25 5.89 10.92
N ARG A 75 -12.20 4.60 11.25
CA ARG A 75 -11.13 3.70 10.81
C ARG A 75 -11.58 2.91 9.59
N ARG A 76 -10.68 2.72 8.64
CA ARG A 76 -10.83 1.89 7.45
C ARG A 76 -9.72 0.85 7.47
N HIS A 77 -10.07 -0.43 7.46
CA HIS A 77 -9.12 -1.55 7.46
C HIS A 77 -8.74 -1.98 6.04
#